data_AF-A0A3B9HXP1-F1
#
_entry.id   AF-A0A3B9HXP1-F1
#
_cell.length_a   1.000
_cell.length_b   1.000
_cell.length_c   1.000
_cell.angle_alpha   90.00
_cell.angle_beta   90.00
_cell.angle_gamma   90.00
#
_symmetry.space_group_name_H-M   'P 1'
#
loop_
_entity.id
_entity.type
_entity.pdbx_description
1 polymer ?
#
loop_
_entity_poly.entity_id
_entity_poly.type
_entity_poly.pdbx_seq_one_letter_code
_entity_poly.pdbx_strand_id
1 'polypeptide(L)'
;MLQIQVSKGVRMDKHTRKHYLILPSYQIRLVAFMALVVFVGSILHGYFLYQITSKNIQEGFLSAHNRLRSTWEILKPAIIVTNSLSFLLISVFLLIVTVFISHRLIGPMFKVAGHLRRISSGKLDQSSLRLREGDEGQVLCEAANELQDKYRQRFIRLRNLRASIDQDKLSSPQIAAQIEEILKDIEIGNDKN
;
A
#
# COMPACT_ATOMS: atom_id res chain seq x y z
N MET A 1 9.72 -60.39 -13.36
CA MET A 1 10.92 -59.56 -13.08
C MET A 1 10.73 -58.23 -13.80
N LEU A 2 10.38 -57.12 -13.13
CA LEU A 2 11.28 -56.19 -12.42
C LEU A 2 12.33 -55.60 -13.40
N GLN A 3 12.48 -54.30 -13.65
CA GLN A 3 12.26 -53.09 -12.84
C GLN A 3 12.03 -51.86 -13.74
N ILE A 4 11.21 -50.94 -13.25
CA ILE A 4 11.05 -49.56 -13.72
C ILE A 4 12.19 -48.74 -13.11
N GLN A 5 13.00 -48.03 -13.90
CA GLN A 5 13.88 -46.97 -13.37
C GLN A 5 13.23 -45.60 -13.55
N VAL A 6 12.61 -45.12 -12.47
CA VAL A 6 12.22 -43.72 -12.30
C VAL A 6 13.49 -42.91 -12.01
N SER A 7 13.81 -41.98 -12.91
CA SER A 7 14.90 -41.01 -12.73
C SER A 7 14.57 -40.04 -11.59
N LYS A 8 15.47 -39.98 -10.60
CA LYS A 8 15.41 -39.06 -9.47
C LYS A 8 16.01 -37.71 -9.85
N GLY A 9 15.23 -36.66 -9.61
CA GLY A 9 15.71 -35.47 -8.89
C GLY A 9 16.17 -34.28 -9.73
N VAL A 10 15.40 -33.19 -9.62
CA VAL A 10 15.97 -31.86 -9.39
C VAL A 10 15.15 -31.20 -8.29
N ARG A 11 15.67 -31.16 -7.05
CA ARG A 11 15.14 -30.28 -6.02
C ARG A 11 15.71 -28.90 -6.31
N MET A 12 14.89 -28.04 -6.93
CA MET A 12 15.19 -26.61 -7.03
C MET A 12 15.06 -26.01 -5.63
N ASP A 13 16.20 -25.76 -5.00
CA ASP A 13 16.35 -24.92 -3.84
C ASP A 13 15.79 -23.53 -4.16
N LYS A 14 14.62 -23.25 -3.57
CA LYS A 14 13.91 -21.98 -3.77
C LYS A 14 14.61 -20.88 -2.98
N HIS A 15 15.68 -20.32 -3.54
CA HIS A 15 16.25 -19.07 -3.07
C HIS A 15 15.23 -17.94 -3.26
N THR A 16 14.42 -17.70 -2.22
CA THR A 16 13.54 -16.53 -2.18
C THR A 16 14.39 -15.30 -1.90
N ARG A 17 14.83 -14.62 -2.97
CA ARG A 17 15.47 -13.30 -2.83
C ARG A 17 14.43 -12.34 -2.24
N LYS A 18 14.60 -11.98 -0.97
CA LYS A 18 13.78 -10.95 -0.32
C LYS A 18 14.21 -9.58 -0.87
N HIS A 19 13.64 -9.18 -2.00
CA HIS A 19 13.85 -7.84 -2.53
C HIS A 19 12.97 -6.85 -1.74
N TYR A 20 13.52 -6.31 -0.64
CA TYR A 20 12.79 -5.42 0.28
C TYR A 20 12.45 -4.05 -0.33
N LEU A 21 13.11 -3.65 -1.43
CA LEU A 21 12.91 -2.39 -2.13
C LEU A 21 12.21 -2.66 -3.47
N ILE A 22 10.88 -2.62 -3.49
CA ILE A 22 10.10 -2.76 -4.72
C ILE A 22 9.91 -1.38 -5.39
N LEU A 23 9.92 -0.29 -4.59
CA LEU A 23 9.97 1.12 -5.05
C LEU A 23 10.78 1.97 -4.08
N PRO A 24 12.10 2.09 -4.30
CA PRO A 24 12.94 2.91 -3.43
C PRO A 24 12.50 4.38 -3.45
N SER A 25 11.97 4.89 -4.57
CA SER A 25 11.63 6.31 -4.72
C SER A 25 10.44 6.76 -3.87
N TYR A 26 9.38 5.95 -3.73
CA TYR A 26 8.25 6.31 -2.86
C TYR A 26 8.60 6.11 -1.39
N GLN A 27 9.27 5.00 -1.05
CA GLN A 27 9.69 4.73 0.33
C GLN A 27 10.65 5.79 0.85
N ILE A 28 11.65 6.20 0.06
CA ILE A 28 12.57 7.28 0.45
C ILE A 28 11.82 8.60 0.61
N ARG A 29 10.87 8.92 -0.28
CA ARG A 29 10.09 10.17 -0.16
C ARG A 29 9.22 10.19 1.09
N LEU A 30 8.57 9.06 1.42
CA LEU A 30 7.76 8.92 2.63
C LEU A 30 8.62 8.98 3.89
N VAL A 31 9.73 8.25 3.92
CA VAL A 31 10.67 8.25 5.06
C VAL A 31 11.27 9.64 5.25
N ALA A 32 11.70 10.32 4.17
CA ALA A 32 12.23 11.69 4.24
C ALA A 32 11.17 12.69 4.73
N PHE A 33 9.93 12.58 4.26
CA PHE A 33 8.82 13.41 4.73
C PHE A 33 8.53 13.17 6.22
N MET A 34 8.47 11.92 6.67
CA MET A 34 8.24 11.60 8.08
C MET A 34 9.41 12.04 8.95
N ALA A 35 10.65 11.87 8.49
CA ALA A 35 11.83 12.41 9.17
C ALA A 35 11.77 13.94 9.30
N LEU A 36 11.32 14.65 8.26
CA LEU A 36 11.13 16.10 8.30
C LEU A 36 10.04 16.51 9.30
N VAL A 37 8.88 15.84 9.30
CA VAL A 37 7.78 16.10 10.25
C VAL A 37 8.26 15.93 11.68
N VAL A 38 8.97 14.83 11.94
CA VAL A 38 9.56 14.51 13.24
C VAL A 38 10.60 15.56 13.65
N PHE A 39 11.48 15.95 12.73
CA PHE A 39 12.49 16.99 12.96
C PHE A 39 11.85 18.35 13.32
N VAL A 40 10.89 18.82 12.52
CA VAL A 40 10.19 20.09 12.76
C VAL A 40 9.39 20.05 14.06
N GLY A 41 8.65 18.95 14.30
CA GLY A 41 7.88 18.75 15.53
C GLY A 41 8.74 18.84 16.78
N SER A 42 10.01 18.50 16.67
CA SER A 42 10.92 18.41 17.82
C SER A 42 11.67 19.70 18.09
N ILE A 43 11.95 20.48 17.04
CA ILE A 43 12.29 21.89 17.19
C ILE A 43 11.15 22.64 17.89
N LEU A 44 9.90 22.44 17.44
CA LEU A 44 8.73 23.07 18.06
C LEU A 44 8.55 22.64 19.51
N HIS A 45 8.65 21.33 19.79
CA HIS A 45 8.53 20.82 21.15
C HIS A 45 9.61 21.41 22.08
N GLY A 46 10.87 21.42 21.63
CA GLY A 46 11.97 22.04 22.38
C GLY A 46 11.74 23.53 22.62
N TYR A 47 11.23 24.26 21.63
CA TYR A 47 10.88 25.69 21.76
C TYR A 47 9.78 25.92 22.79
N PHE A 48 8.67 25.17 22.72
CA PHE A 48 7.57 25.28 23.67
C PHE A 48 8.00 24.96 25.09
N LEU A 49 8.79 23.91 25.26
CA LEU A 49 9.27 23.55 26.58
C LEU A 49 10.23 24.60 27.15
N TYR A 50 11.12 25.16 26.32
CA TYR A 50 11.97 26.27 26.74
C TYR A 50 11.13 27.45 27.23
N GLN A 51 10.12 27.86 26.45
CA GLN A 51 9.21 28.96 26.80
C GLN A 51 8.44 28.71 28.11
N ILE A 52 7.84 27.51 28.26
CA ILE A 52 7.08 27.15 29.47
C ILE A 52 8.01 27.16 30.68
N THR A 53 9.19 26.55 30.56
CA THR A 53 10.09 26.42 31.70
C THR A 53 10.73 27.76 32.06
N SER A 54 11.13 28.58 31.07
CA SER A 54 11.72 29.89 31.34
C SER A 54 10.74 30.81 32.05
N LYS A 55 9.45 30.80 31.66
CA LYS A 55 8.39 31.58 32.32
C LYS A 55 8.17 31.13 33.76
N ASN A 56 8.01 29.83 33.99
CA ASN A 56 7.81 29.27 35.33
C ASN A 56 8.99 29.55 36.27
N ILE A 57 10.23 29.49 35.77
CA ILE A 57 11.43 29.82 36.54
C ILE A 57 11.47 31.32 36.85
N GLN A 58 11.17 32.19 35.89
CA GLN A 58 11.24 33.64 36.06
C GLN A 58 10.22 34.16 37.09
N GLU A 59 9.00 33.61 37.09
CA GLU A 59 7.96 33.91 38.09
C GLU A 59 8.36 33.44 39.50
N GLY A 60 9.01 32.28 39.61
CA GLY A 60 9.58 31.84 40.88
C GLY A 60 10.77 32.71 41.35
N PHE A 61 11.51 33.32 40.42
CA PHE A 61 12.70 34.13 40.71
C PHE A 61 12.33 35.46 41.38
N LEU A 62 11.22 36.07 40.95
CA LEU A 62 10.60 37.22 41.61
C LEU A 62 10.16 36.89 43.05
N SER A 63 9.88 35.62 43.33
CA SER A 63 9.32 35.14 44.61
C SER A 63 10.35 34.59 45.61
N ALA A 64 11.54 34.15 45.17
CA ALA A 64 12.53 33.47 46.02
C ALA A 64 13.98 33.81 45.63
N HIS A 65 14.53 34.84 46.27
CA HIS A 65 15.72 35.57 45.80
C HIS A 65 17.09 34.84 45.86
N ASN A 66 17.19 33.52 46.07
CA ASN A 66 18.49 32.83 46.05
C ASN A 66 18.44 31.31 45.78
N ARG A 67 17.30 30.64 45.99
CA ARG A 67 17.20 29.17 45.81
C ARG A 67 16.98 28.75 44.36
N LEU A 68 16.37 29.61 43.54
CA LEU A 68 15.93 29.23 42.20
C LEU A 68 17.01 29.23 41.12
N ARG A 69 18.07 30.05 41.26
CA ARG A 69 19.22 30.02 40.33
C ARG A 69 19.88 28.63 40.32
N SER A 70 19.99 28.02 41.50
CA SER A 70 20.44 26.63 41.67
C SER A 70 19.46 25.62 41.07
N THR A 71 18.14 25.86 41.19
CA THR A 71 17.12 25.00 40.58
C THR A 71 17.20 24.99 39.05
N TRP A 72 17.44 26.15 38.41
CA TRP A 72 17.57 26.23 36.95
C TRP A 72 18.80 25.49 36.42
N GLU A 73 19.94 25.60 37.11
CA GLU A 73 21.18 24.89 36.75
C GLU A 73 21.02 23.36 36.84
N ILE A 74 20.17 22.86 37.74
CA ILE A 74 19.86 21.43 37.86
C ILE A 74 18.78 21.01 36.84
N LEU A 75 17.78 21.86 36.60
CA LEU A 75 16.62 21.52 35.78
C LEU A 75 16.91 21.59 34.27
N LYS A 76 17.73 22.55 33.83
CA LYS A 76 18.11 22.74 32.42
C LYS A 76 18.71 21.47 31.79
N PRO A 77 19.74 20.80 32.35
CA PRO A 77 20.25 19.56 31.78
C PRO A 77 19.22 18.43 31.83
N ALA A 78 18.41 18.33 32.91
CA ALA A 78 17.36 17.33 33.01
C ALA A 78 16.31 17.49 31.90
N ILE A 79 15.90 18.72 31.60
CA ILE A 79 15.01 19.05 30.49
C ILE A 79 15.62 18.70 29.14
N ILE A 80 16.86 19.12 28.88
CA ILE A 80 17.53 18.84 27.62
C ILE A 80 17.64 17.33 27.39
N VAL A 81 18.06 16.56 28.41
CA VAL A 81 18.22 15.11 28.32
C VAL A 81 16.87 14.42 28.12
N THR A 82 15.86 14.73 28.93
CA THR A 82 14.54 14.10 28.84
C THR A 82 13.85 14.39 27.51
N ASN A 83 14.03 15.59 26.95
CA ASN A 83 13.44 15.94 25.65
C ASN A 83 14.19 15.35 24.49
N SER A 84 15.53 15.36 24.53
CA SER A 84 16.35 14.72 23.51
C SER A 84 16.06 13.22 23.46
N LEU A 85 15.91 12.58 24.63
CA LEU A 85 15.55 11.19 24.74
C LEU A 85 14.13 10.91 24.23
N SER A 86 13.14 11.73 24.64
CA SER A 86 11.75 11.59 24.17
C SER A 86 11.65 11.79 22.66
N PHE A 87 12.34 12.79 22.11
CA PHE A 87 12.45 13.02 20.67
C PHE A 87 13.01 11.79 19.96
N LEU A 88 14.15 11.28 20.42
CA LEU A 88 14.79 10.12 19.81
C LEU A 88 13.86 8.90 19.80
N LEU A 89 13.21 8.61 20.93
CA LEU A 89 12.29 7.48 21.06
C LEU A 89 11.07 7.63 20.13
N ILE A 90 10.44 8.80 20.10
CA ILE A 90 9.30 9.08 19.21
C ILE A 90 9.72 8.98 17.74
N SER A 91 10.90 9.50 17.40
CA SER A 91 11.45 9.44 16.04
C SER A 91 11.66 8.00 15.57
N VAL A 92 12.30 7.18 16.40
CA VAL A 92 12.55 5.77 16.10
C VAL A 92 11.23 5.01 15.98
N PHE A 93 10.29 5.24 16.90
CA PHE A 93 8.98 4.62 16.85
C PHE A 93 8.21 4.98 15.57
N LEU A 94 8.16 6.27 15.20
CA LEU A 94 7.50 6.72 13.98
C LEU A 94 8.16 6.17 12.71
N LEU A 95 9.49 6.05 12.70
CA LEU A 95 10.22 5.44 11.59
C LEU A 95 9.81 3.96 11.43
N ILE A 96 9.79 3.20 12.53
CA ILE A 96 9.36 1.79 12.53
C ILE A 96 7.92 1.65 12.01
N VAL A 97 6.99 2.45 12.53
CA VAL A 97 5.58 2.44 12.12
C VAL A 97 5.44 2.79 10.64
N THR A 98 6.12 3.83 10.17
CA THR A 98 6.07 4.27 8.77
C THR A 98 6.56 3.18 7.83
N VAL A 99 7.72 2.57 8.14
CA VAL A 99 8.27 1.48 7.32
C VAL A 99 7.31 0.28 7.31
N PHE A 100 6.75 -0.08 8.46
CA PHE A 100 5.81 -1.19 8.57
C PHE A 100 4.54 -0.98 7.73
N ILE A 101 3.90 0.19 7.84
CA ILE A 101 2.70 0.54 7.07
C ILE A 101 3.03 0.58 5.58
N SER A 102 4.16 1.19 5.20
CA SER A 102 4.60 1.27 3.80
C SER A 102 4.74 -0.11 3.16
N HIS A 103 5.28 -1.09 3.89
CA HIS A 103 5.40 -2.46 3.40
C HIS A 103 4.04 -3.17 3.21
N ARG A 104 3.06 -2.93 4.08
CA ARG A 104 1.69 -3.47 3.96
C ARG A 104 0.90 -2.85 2.81
N LEU A 105 1.35 -1.71 2.25
CA LEU A 105 0.69 -1.04 1.13
C LEU A 105 1.35 -1.37 -0.22
N ILE A 106 2.66 -1.18 -0.33
CA ILE A 106 3.35 -1.15 -1.63
C ILE A 106 3.33 -2.51 -2.34
N GLY A 107 3.65 -3.59 -1.63
CA GLY A 107 3.68 -4.94 -2.22
C GLY A 107 2.34 -5.35 -2.82
N PRO A 108 1.23 -5.21 -2.07
CA PRO A 108 -0.12 -5.43 -2.57
C PRO A 108 -0.49 -4.61 -3.79
N MET A 109 -0.20 -3.31 -3.79
CA MET A 109 -0.47 -2.42 -4.94
C MET A 109 0.26 -2.88 -6.21
N PHE A 110 1.50 -3.35 -6.09
CA PHE A 110 2.26 -3.87 -7.23
C PHE A 110 1.67 -5.16 -7.78
N LYS A 111 1.17 -6.04 -6.90
CA LYS A 111 0.47 -7.25 -7.34
C LYS A 111 -0.81 -6.93 -8.08
N VAL A 112 -1.62 -5.98 -7.57
CA VAL A 112 -2.85 -5.53 -8.23
C VAL A 112 -2.54 -4.90 -9.59
N ALA A 113 -1.59 -3.98 -9.67
CA ALA A 113 -1.19 -3.35 -10.93
C ALA A 113 -0.71 -4.39 -11.96
N GLY A 114 0.09 -5.37 -11.52
CA GLY A 114 0.52 -6.48 -12.37
C GLY A 114 -0.66 -7.34 -12.85
N HIS A 115 -1.67 -7.54 -12.01
CA HIS A 115 -2.89 -8.28 -12.36
C HIS A 115 -3.74 -7.53 -13.39
N LEU A 116 -3.98 -6.23 -13.17
CA LEU A 116 -4.69 -5.37 -14.10
C LEU A 116 -4.01 -5.31 -15.48
N ARG A 117 -2.67 -5.27 -15.52
CA ARG A 117 -1.91 -5.35 -16.79
C ARG A 117 -2.11 -6.68 -17.53
N ARG A 118 -2.30 -7.78 -16.79
CA ARG A 118 -2.61 -9.08 -17.40
C ARG A 118 -4.03 -9.11 -17.95
N ILE A 119 -5.01 -8.61 -17.19
CA ILE A 119 -6.40 -8.42 -17.63
C ILE A 119 -6.43 -7.57 -18.91
N SER A 120 -5.74 -6.43 -18.93
CA SER A 120 -5.69 -5.54 -20.10
C SER A 120 -4.99 -6.17 -21.31
N SER A 121 -4.10 -7.14 -21.10
CA SER A 121 -3.48 -7.92 -22.18
C SER A 121 -4.36 -9.08 -22.69
N GLY A 122 -5.60 -9.20 -22.22
CA GLY A 122 -6.55 -10.25 -22.63
C GLY A 122 -6.41 -11.57 -21.86
N LYS A 123 -5.57 -11.65 -20.83
CA LYS A 123 -5.36 -12.87 -20.03
C LYS A 123 -6.39 -12.97 -18.91
N LEU A 124 -7.59 -13.43 -19.24
CA LEU A 124 -8.74 -13.48 -18.33
C LEU A 124 -8.96 -14.85 -17.66
N ASP A 125 -8.30 -15.91 -18.13
CA ASP A 125 -8.44 -17.28 -17.57
C ASP A 125 -7.52 -17.56 -16.37
N GLN A 126 -7.13 -16.51 -15.64
CA GLN A 126 -6.23 -16.64 -14.51
C GLN A 126 -7.01 -16.80 -13.21
N SER A 127 -6.39 -17.44 -12.21
CA SER A 127 -6.97 -17.47 -10.86
C SER A 127 -7.13 -16.05 -10.31
N SER A 128 -8.18 -15.84 -9.52
CA SER A 128 -8.45 -14.57 -8.86
C SER A 128 -7.24 -14.11 -8.04
N LEU A 129 -6.98 -12.80 -8.06
CA LEU A 129 -5.95 -12.18 -7.25
C LEU A 129 -6.30 -12.35 -5.76
N ARG A 130 -5.30 -12.69 -4.94
CA ARG A 130 -5.44 -12.75 -3.49
C ARG A 130 -4.29 -12.02 -2.82
N LEU A 131 -4.63 -11.15 -1.89
CA LEU A 131 -3.69 -10.46 -1.00
C LEU A 131 -3.65 -11.17 0.36
N ARG A 132 -2.61 -10.89 1.16
CA ARG A 132 -2.50 -11.47 2.51
C ARG A 132 -3.51 -10.82 3.44
N GLU A 133 -3.95 -11.57 4.44
CA GLU A 133 -4.80 -11.02 5.49
C GLU A 133 -4.11 -9.83 6.17
N GLY A 134 -4.82 -8.71 6.29
CA GLY A 134 -4.27 -7.46 6.78
C GLY A 134 -3.47 -6.63 5.77
N ASP A 135 -3.36 -7.00 4.50
CA ASP A 135 -2.84 -6.06 3.49
C ASP A 135 -3.87 -4.93 3.25
N GLU A 136 -3.45 -3.68 3.12
CA GLU A 136 -4.36 -2.52 2.97
C GLU A 136 -5.09 -2.48 1.60
N GLY A 137 -4.69 -3.33 0.66
CA GLY A 137 -5.19 -3.34 -0.73
C GLY A 137 -6.39 -4.24 -1.01
N GLN A 138 -7.06 -4.78 0.00
CA GLN A 138 -8.11 -5.81 -0.18
C GLN A 138 -9.28 -5.31 -1.04
N VAL A 139 -9.79 -4.11 -0.77
CA VAL A 139 -10.90 -3.52 -1.55
C VAL A 139 -10.53 -3.39 -3.04
N LEU A 140 -9.30 -2.95 -3.34
CA LEU A 140 -8.84 -2.84 -4.73
C LEU A 140 -8.63 -4.22 -5.38
N CYS A 141 -8.21 -5.21 -4.59
CA CYS A 141 -8.10 -6.60 -5.05
C CYS A 141 -9.46 -7.18 -5.42
N GLU A 142 -10.48 -6.96 -4.60
CA GLU A 142 -11.86 -7.37 -4.87
C GLU A 142 -12.40 -6.70 -6.14
N ALA A 143 -12.23 -5.39 -6.28
CA ALA A 143 -12.64 -4.66 -7.47
C ALA A 143 -11.92 -5.16 -8.74
N ALA A 144 -10.61 -5.49 -8.66
CA ALA A 144 -9.87 -6.03 -9.78
C ALA A 144 -10.34 -7.44 -10.18
N ASN A 145 -10.74 -8.27 -9.21
CA ASN A 145 -11.33 -9.58 -9.46
C ASN A 145 -12.72 -9.46 -10.09
N GLU A 146 -13.57 -8.56 -9.57
CA GLU A 146 -14.88 -8.29 -10.14
C GLU A 146 -14.78 -7.82 -11.61
N LEU A 147 -13.82 -6.94 -11.90
CA LEU A 147 -13.51 -6.50 -13.27
C LEU A 147 -13.14 -7.69 -14.16
N GLN A 148 -12.22 -8.55 -13.70
CA GLN A 148 -11.82 -9.74 -14.44
C GLN A 148 -13.02 -10.65 -14.74
N ASP A 149 -13.87 -10.91 -13.74
CA ASP A 149 -15.01 -11.80 -13.86
C ASP A 149 -16.05 -11.25 -14.82
N LYS A 150 -16.39 -9.96 -14.73
CA LYS A 150 -17.32 -9.29 -15.66
C LYS A 150 -16.81 -9.35 -17.09
N TYR A 151 -15.52 -9.07 -17.31
CA TYR A 151 -14.93 -9.15 -18.64
C TYR A 151 -14.90 -10.59 -19.15
N ARG A 152 -14.47 -11.54 -18.33
CA ARG A 152 -14.42 -12.97 -18.69
C ARG A 152 -15.81 -13.48 -19.10
N GLN A 153 -16.85 -13.16 -18.33
CA GLN A 153 -18.22 -13.55 -18.66
C GLN A 153 -18.68 -12.95 -20.00
N ARG A 154 -18.42 -11.67 -20.25
CA ARG A 154 -18.75 -11.00 -21.52
C ARG A 154 -18.07 -11.66 -22.71
N PHE A 155 -16.76 -11.88 -22.64
CA PHE A 155 -16.02 -12.51 -23.73
C PHE A 155 -16.39 -13.99 -23.94
N ILE A 156 -16.77 -14.72 -22.89
CA ILE A 156 -17.31 -16.08 -23.03
C ILE A 156 -18.66 -16.05 -23.77
N ARG A 157 -19.57 -15.12 -23.45
CA ARG A 157 -20.84 -14.96 -24.17
C ARG A 157 -20.61 -14.66 -25.64
N LEU A 158 -19.69 -13.73 -25.96
CA LEU A 158 -19.31 -13.42 -27.35
C LEU A 158 -18.75 -14.63 -28.09
N ARG A 159 -17.88 -15.42 -27.43
CA ARG A 159 -17.33 -16.66 -28.01
C ARG A 159 -18.43 -17.69 -28.28
N ASN A 160 -19.37 -17.85 -27.37
CA ASN A 160 -20.50 -18.79 -27.53
C ASN A 160 -21.47 -18.34 -28.62
N LEU A 161 -21.73 -17.03 -28.74
CA LEU A 161 -22.50 -16.46 -29.83
C LEU A 161 -21.81 -16.74 -31.16
N ARG A 162 -20.50 -16.49 -31.28
CA ARG A 162 -19.73 -16.81 -32.49
C ARG A 162 -19.83 -18.29 -32.87
N ALA A 163 -19.67 -19.20 -31.91
CA ALA A 163 -19.81 -20.63 -32.16
C ALA A 163 -21.23 -21.03 -32.61
N SER A 164 -22.26 -20.30 -32.16
CA SER A 164 -23.65 -20.54 -32.56
C SER A 164 -23.94 -20.02 -33.97
N ILE A 165 -23.28 -18.94 -34.40
CA ILE A 165 -23.32 -18.44 -35.77
C ILE A 165 -22.64 -19.43 -36.72
N ASP A 166 -21.45 -19.95 -36.36
CA ASP A 166 -20.73 -20.93 -37.18
C ASP A 166 -21.51 -22.24 -37.37
N GLN A 167 -22.46 -22.53 -36.48
CA GLN A 167 -23.36 -23.70 -36.53
C GLN A 167 -24.72 -23.40 -37.20
N ASP A 168 -24.90 -22.20 -37.76
CA ASP A 168 -26.13 -21.71 -38.41
C ASP A 168 -27.38 -21.85 -37.51
N LYS A 169 -27.20 -21.76 -36.19
CA LYS A 169 -28.25 -21.97 -35.17
C LYS A 169 -29.11 -20.74 -34.89
N LEU A 170 -28.71 -19.57 -35.37
CA LEU A 170 -29.29 -18.28 -35.00
C LEU A 170 -29.62 -17.48 -36.25
N SER A 171 -30.86 -17.00 -36.32
CA SER A 171 -31.29 -16.04 -37.34
C SER A 171 -30.70 -14.66 -37.06
N SER A 172 -30.54 -13.83 -38.11
CA SER A 172 -30.01 -12.46 -37.99
C SER A 172 -30.67 -11.60 -36.89
N PRO A 173 -32.00 -11.65 -36.66
CA PRO A 173 -32.63 -10.91 -35.56
C PRO A 173 -32.19 -11.39 -34.16
N GLN A 174 -31.95 -12.69 -34.00
CA GLN A 174 -31.52 -13.27 -32.73
C GLN A 174 -30.07 -12.92 -32.41
N ILE A 175 -29.22 -12.83 -33.43
CA ILE A 175 -27.83 -12.36 -33.28
C ILE A 175 -27.83 -10.90 -32.81
N ALA A 176 -28.63 -10.03 -33.45
CA ALA A 176 -28.74 -8.63 -33.07
C ALA A 176 -29.21 -8.47 -31.61
N ALA A 177 -30.25 -9.22 -31.19
CA ALA A 177 -30.73 -9.19 -29.82
C ALA A 177 -29.68 -9.64 -28.80
N GLN A 178 -28.90 -10.69 -29.08
CA GLN A 178 -27.84 -11.14 -28.17
C GLN A 178 -26.67 -10.16 -28.09
N ILE A 179 -26.33 -9.50 -29.20
CA ILE A 179 -25.30 -8.43 -29.20
C ILE A 179 -25.79 -7.26 -28.33
N GLU A 180 -27.03 -6.82 -28.51
CA GLU A 180 -27.62 -5.73 -27.73
C GLU A 180 -27.65 -6.08 -26.23
N GLU A 181 -27.98 -7.32 -25.87
CA GLU A 181 -27.92 -7.79 -24.49
C GLU A 181 -26.49 -7.75 -23.92
N ILE A 182 -25.48 -8.19 -24.67
CA ILE A 182 -24.08 -8.16 -24.24
C ILE A 182 -23.57 -6.72 -24.07
N LEU A 183 -24.05 -5.79 -24.90
CA LEU A 183 -23.65 -4.39 -24.90
C LEU A 183 -24.45 -3.51 -23.93
N LYS A 184 -25.57 -3.98 -23.39
CA LYS A 184 -26.50 -3.21 -22.54
C LYS A 184 -25.84 -2.45 -21.40
N ASP A 185 -24.81 -3.04 -20.79
CA ASP A 185 -24.10 -2.46 -19.64
C ASP A 185 -22.78 -1.77 -20.03
N ILE A 186 -22.58 -1.46 -21.31
CA ILE A 186 -21.38 -0.82 -21.84
C ILE A 186 -21.74 0.60 -22.29
N GLU A 187 -21.40 1.57 -21.46
CA GLU A 187 -21.39 2.97 -21.87
C GLU A 187 -20.10 3.25 -22.65
N ILE A 188 -20.19 3.24 -23.98
CA ILE A 188 -19.15 3.80 -24.83
C ILE A 188 -19.55 5.25 -25.08
N GLY A 189 -18.71 6.21 -24.69
CA GLY A 189 -18.93 7.62 -25.02
C GLY A 189 -19.19 7.74 -26.51
N ASN A 190 -20.28 8.41 -26.89
CA ASN A 190 -20.66 8.56 -28.29
C ASN A 190 -19.47 9.16 -29.06
N ASP A 191 -18.97 8.49 -30.10
CA ASP A 191 -17.94 9.00 -31.04
C ASP A 191 -18.51 10.14 -31.90
N LYS A 192 -18.99 11.19 -31.25
CA LYS A 192 -19.40 12.47 -31.85
C LYS A 192 -18.52 13.57 -31.28
N ASN A 193 -17.27 13.61 -31.72
CA ASN A 193 -16.51 14.84 -31.89
C ASN A 193 -15.46 14.67 -32.99
#